data_AF-A0A9W7JDQ3-F1
#
_entry.id   AF-A0A9W7JDQ3-F1
#
_cell.length_a   1.000
_cell.length_b   1.000
_cell.length_c   1.000
_cell.angle_alpha   90.00
_cell.angle_beta   90.00
_cell.angle_gamma   90.00
#
_symmetry.space_group_name_H-M   'P 1'
#
loop_
_entity.id
_entity.type
_entity.pdbx_description
1 polymer ?
#
loop_
_entity_poly.entity_id
_entity_poly.type
_entity_poly.pdbx_seq_one_letter_code
_entity_poly.pdbx_strand_id
1 'polypeptide(L)'
;MAMSMEAAVNRQRKETRRMKKLLRSAQAALRDKAKEREMRKRKKQSMLGEQAAKDKMVADFMLFIEAIQKNDTETAGKFDEGEMKNTILSMMIGGGGHNGGFAADDGGNGA
;
A
#
# COMPACT_ATOMS: atom_id res chain seq x y z
N MET A 1 17.58 -57.63 -10.62
CA MET A 1 17.65 -56.71 -9.46
C MET A 1 18.29 -55.36 -9.80
N ALA A 2 19.35 -55.27 -10.61
CA ALA A 2 19.99 -53.99 -10.94
C ALA A 2 19.04 -52.97 -11.62
N MET A 3 18.27 -53.39 -12.63
CA MET A 3 17.34 -52.49 -13.34
C MET A 3 16.19 -51.97 -12.46
N SER A 4 15.71 -52.75 -11.47
CA SER A 4 14.65 -52.29 -10.55
C SER A 4 15.16 -51.27 -9.53
N MET A 5 16.43 -51.38 -9.12
CA MET A 5 17.08 -50.39 -8.26
C MET A 5 17.31 -49.06 -9.00
N GLU A 6 17.74 -49.09 -10.26
CA GLU A 6 17.90 -47.87 -11.07
C GLU A 6 16.58 -47.14 -11.32
N ALA A 7 15.49 -47.89 -11.56
CA ALA A 7 14.16 -47.31 -11.72
C ALA A 7 13.69 -46.60 -10.44
N ALA A 8 13.94 -47.20 -9.26
CA ALA A 8 13.61 -46.60 -7.97
C ALA A 8 14.42 -45.32 -7.70
N VAL A 9 15.74 -45.35 -7.94
CA VAL A 9 16.62 -44.18 -7.78
C VAL A 9 16.20 -43.04 -8.71
N ASN A 10 15.87 -43.34 -9.97
CA ASN A 10 15.41 -42.32 -10.92
C ASN A 10 14.04 -41.73 -10.53
N ARG A 11 13.13 -42.53 -9.98
CA ARG A 11 11.85 -42.06 -9.46
C ARG A 11 12.06 -41.09 -8.28
N GLN A 12 12.92 -41.46 -7.33
CA GLN A 12 13.26 -40.62 -6.19
C GLN A 12 13.91 -39.30 -6.62
N ARG A 13 14.86 -39.34 -7.56
CA ARG A 13 15.49 -38.13 -8.13
C ARG A 13 14.47 -37.21 -8.80
N LYS A 14 13.52 -37.76 -9.56
CA LYS A 14 12.44 -36.98 -10.20
C LYS A 14 11.55 -36.33 -9.15
N GLU A 15 11.20 -37.05 -8.09
CA GLU A 15 10.38 -36.53 -6.99
C GLU A 15 11.09 -35.42 -6.21
N THR A 16 12.38 -35.60 -5.88
CA THR A 16 13.19 -34.54 -5.26
C THR A 16 13.27 -33.30 -6.16
N ARG A 17 13.43 -33.47 -7.48
CA ARG A 17 13.45 -32.36 -8.43
C ARG A 17 12.11 -31.63 -8.46
N ARG A 18 10.97 -32.35 -8.43
CA ARG A 18 9.63 -31.76 -8.35
C ARG A 18 9.45 -30.99 -7.04
N MET A 19 9.81 -31.59 -5.91
CA MET A 19 9.73 -30.94 -4.60
C MET A 19 10.55 -29.64 -4.56
N LYS A 20 11.78 -29.65 -5.10
CA LYS A 20 12.62 -28.44 -5.19
C LYS A 20 12.03 -27.36 -6.09
N LYS A 21 11.29 -27.72 -7.15
CA LYS A 21 10.61 -26.74 -8.01
C LYS A 21 9.41 -26.13 -7.27
N LEU A 22 8.58 -26.96 -6.63
CA LEU A 22 7.44 -26.50 -5.82
C LEU A 22 7.89 -25.59 -4.67
N LEU A 23 8.99 -25.93 -4.00
CA LEU A 23 9.53 -25.09 -2.94
C LEU A 23 9.96 -23.71 -3.47
N ARG A 24 10.62 -23.67 -4.63
CA ARG A 24 11.03 -22.41 -5.26
C ARG A 24 9.83 -21.57 -5.69
N SER A 25 8.81 -22.18 -6.29
CA SER A 25 7.59 -21.44 -6.68
C SER A 25 6.84 -20.92 -5.46
N ALA A 26 6.74 -21.73 -4.39
CA ALA A 26 6.14 -21.29 -3.14
C ALA A 26 6.92 -20.13 -2.49
N GLN A 27 8.25 -20.20 -2.48
CA GLN A 27 9.09 -19.11 -1.97
C GLN A 27 8.94 -17.83 -2.81
N ALA A 28 8.86 -17.94 -4.13
CA ALA A 28 8.61 -16.79 -5.00
C ALA A 28 7.24 -16.15 -4.69
N ALA A 29 6.18 -16.95 -4.64
CA ALA A 29 4.84 -16.48 -4.32
C ALA A 29 4.76 -15.82 -2.93
N LEU A 30 5.46 -16.35 -1.93
CA LEU A 30 5.55 -15.73 -0.60
C LEU A 30 6.26 -14.38 -0.64
N ARG A 31 7.35 -14.26 -1.40
CA ARG A 31 8.07 -12.99 -1.55
C ARG A 31 7.21 -11.93 -2.23
N ASP A 32 6.45 -12.31 -3.25
CA ASP A 32 5.59 -11.37 -3.97
C ASP A 32 4.42 -10.91 -3.10
N LYS A 33 3.78 -11.83 -2.35
CA LYS A 33 2.78 -11.46 -1.33
C LYS A 33 3.35 -10.55 -0.24
N ALA A 34 4.59 -10.79 0.19
CA ALA A 34 5.24 -9.94 1.18
C ALA A 34 5.47 -8.51 0.65
N LYS A 35 5.95 -8.37 -0.59
CA LYS A 35 6.11 -7.08 -1.26
C LYS A 35 4.77 -6.35 -1.39
N GLU A 36 3.74 -7.06 -1.84
CA GLU A 36 2.40 -6.50 -2.00
C GLU A 36 1.85 -5.99 -0.65
N ARG A 37 2.03 -6.77 0.42
CA ARG A 37 1.64 -6.36 1.77
C ARG A 37 2.37 -5.10 2.22
N GLU A 38 3.67 -5.00 1.97
CA GLU A 38 4.45 -3.79 2.31
C GLU A 38 3.99 -2.57 1.50
N MET A 39 3.72 -2.72 0.20
CA MET A 39 3.15 -1.64 -0.61
C MET A 39 1.80 -1.18 -0.08
N ARG A 40 0.89 -2.11 0.25
CA ARG A 40 -0.41 -1.77 0.84
C ARG A 40 -0.26 -1.08 2.19
N LYS A 41 0.68 -1.52 3.03
CA LYS A 41 0.95 -0.89 4.32
C LYS A 41 1.44 0.55 4.15
N ARG A 42 2.37 0.81 3.23
CA ARG A 42 2.84 2.16 2.90
C ARG A 42 1.72 3.04 2.37
N LYS A 43 0.90 2.53 1.44
CA LYS A 43 -0.27 3.25 0.93
C LYS A 43 -1.26 3.59 2.05
N LYS A 44 -1.55 2.65 2.94
CA LYS A 44 -2.41 2.90 4.11
C LYS A 44 -1.84 4.00 5.01
N GLN A 45 -0.53 4.00 5.27
CA GLN A 45 0.11 5.05 6.06
C GLN A 45 0.04 6.42 5.38
N SER A 46 0.24 6.48 4.06
CA SER A 46 0.08 7.73 3.28
C SER A 46 -1.34 8.26 3.41
N MET A 47 -2.35 7.43 3.17
CA MET A 47 -3.77 7.83 3.27
C MET A 47 -4.13 8.29 4.69
N LEU A 48 -3.58 7.64 5.73
CA LEU A 48 -3.79 8.08 7.11
C LEU A 48 -3.13 9.44 7.40
N GLY A 49 -1.94 9.70 6.86
CA GLY A 49 -1.28 11.00 6.98
C GLY A 49 -2.06 12.11 6.27
N GLU A 50 -2.54 11.84 5.05
CA GLU A 50 -3.40 12.75 4.31
C GLU A 50 -4.71 13.05 5.06
N GLN A 51 -5.33 12.03 5.65
CA GLN A 51 -6.54 12.21 6.46
C GLN A 51 -6.27 13.04 7.72
N ALA A 52 -5.19 12.76 8.45
CA ALA A 52 -4.81 13.52 9.62
C ALA A 52 -4.55 15.01 9.30
N ALA A 53 -3.94 15.29 8.14
CA ALA A 53 -3.75 16.67 7.66
C ALA A 53 -5.08 17.37 7.36
N LYS A 54 -6.07 16.66 6.78
CA LYS A 54 -7.44 17.19 6.58
C LYS A 54 -8.12 17.51 7.89
N ASP A 55 -8.08 16.57 8.82
CA ASP A 55 -8.76 16.71 10.12
C ASP A 55 -8.16 17.88 10.92
N LYS A 56 -6.81 18.01 10.91
CA LYS A 56 -6.12 19.16 11.51
C LYS A 56 -6.56 20.48 10.87
N MET A 57 -6.54 20.58 9.54
CA MET A 57 -6.94 21.79 8.82
C MET A 57 -8.37 22.22 9.17
N VAL A 58 -9.31 21.27 9.25
CA VAL A 58 -10.70 21.55 9.63
C VAL A 58 -10.79 22.04 11.08
N ALA A 59 -10.06 21.41 12.00
CA ALA A 59 -10.03 21.81 13.41
C ALA A 59 -9.47 23.24 13.58
N ASP A 60 -8.35 23.55 12.93
CA ASP A 60 -7.72 24.88 12.99
C ASP A 60 -8.64 25.95 12.39
N PHE A 61 -9.36 25.63 11.31
CA PHE A 61 -10.35 26.54 10.72
C PHE A 61 -11.56 26.76 11.65
N MET A 62 -12.08 25.72 12.29
CA MET A 62 -13.19 25.86 13.25
C MET A 62 -12.78 26.74 14.45
N LEU A 63 -11.58 26.52 14.99
CA LEU A 63 -11.03 27.36 16.07
C LEU A 63 -10.90 28.82 15.66
N PHE A 64 -10.47 29.09 14.42
CA PHE A 64 -10.42 30.44 13.87
C PHE A 64 -11.81 31.10 13.79
N ILE A 65 -12.82 30.38 13.29
CA ILE A 65 -14.20 30.88 13.24
C ILE A 65 -14.73 31.17 14.64
N GLU A 66 -14.50 30.28 15.61
CA GLU A 66 -14.89 30.52 17.00
C GLU A 66 -14.20 31.74 17.61
N ALA A 67 -12.91 31.95 17.32
CA ALA A 67 -12.16 33.10 17.80
C ALA A 67 -12.73 34.41 17.23
N ILE A 68 -13.07 34.43 15.94
CA ILE A 68 -13.78 35.58 15.32
C ILE A 68 -15.10 35.85 16.03
N GLN A 69 -15.92 34.81 16.26
CA GLN A 69 -17.22 34.96 16.93
C GLN A 69 -17.09 35.52 18.34
N LYS A 70 -16.00 35.20 19.05
CA LYS A 70 -15.70 35.66 20.41
C LYS A 70 -14.94 36.99 20.46
N ASN A 71 -14.64 37.62 19.33
CA ASN A 71 -13.72 38.77 19.23
C ASN A 71 -12.33 38.52 19.86
N ASP A 72 -11.90 37.25 19.90
CA ASP A 72 -10.58 36.86 20.37
C ASP A 72 -9.55 37.07 19.24
N THR A 73 -9.09 38.32 19.14
CA THR A 73 -8.11 38.73 18.12
C THR A 73 -6.75 38.05 18.29
N GLU A 74 -6.39 37.60 19.50
CA GLU A 74 -5.13 36.92 19.75
C GLU A 74 -5.15 35.50 19.15
N THR A 75 -6.24 34.75 19.39
CA THR A 75 -6.40 33.41 18.82
C THR A 75 -6.69 33.47 17.32
N ALA A 76 -7.48 34.43 16.86
CA ALA A 76 -7.74 34.61 15.43
C ALA A 76 -6.47 34.97 14.65
N GLY A 77 -5.56 35.76 15.25
CA GLY A 77 -4.28 36.14 14.64
C GLY A 77 -3.28 34.99 14.50
N LYS A 78 -3.51 33.85 15.16
CA LYS A 78 -2.67 32.63 15.05
C LYS A 78 -3.05 31.76 13.85
N PHE A 79 -4.14 32.07 13.15
CA PHE A 79 -4.57 31.32 11.98
C PHE A 79 -3.63 31.54 10.79
N ASP A 80 -2.99 30.47 10.33
CA ASP A 80 -2.11 30.50 9.16
C ASP A 80 -2.90 30.15 7.88
N GLU A 81 -3.40 31.19 7.21
CA GLU A 81 -4.08 31.04 5.92
C GLU A 81 -3.16 30.45 4.83
N GLY A 82 -1.85 30.69 4.94
CA GLY A 82 -0.84 30.16 4.02
C GLY A 82 -0.67 28.65 4.16
N GLU A 83 -0.56 28.16 5.40
CA GLU A 83 -0.52 26.72 5.70
C GLU A 83 -1.80 26.04 5.20
N MET A 84 -2.98 26.64 5.40
CA MET A 84 -4.24 26.12 4.89
C MET A 84 -4.27 26.03 3.35
N LYS A 85 -3.91 27.11 2.65
CA LYS A 85 -3.86 27.14 1.18
C LYS A 85 -2.89 26.10 0.63
N ASN A 86 -1.72 25.97 1.22
CA ASN A 86 -0.72 24.97 0.84
C ASN A 86 -1.24 23.55 1.08
N THR A 87 -1.94 23.32 2.19
CA THR A 87 -2.57 22.03 2.52
C THR A 87 -3.63 21.67 1.47
N ILE A 88 -4.52 22.61 1.11
CA ILE A 88 -5.52 22.41 0.05
C ILE A 88 -4.86 22.14 -1.31
N LEU A 89 -3.84 22.93 -1.67
CA LEU A 89 -3.11 22.77 -2.93
C LEU A 89 -2.43 21.39 -3.01
N SER A 90 -1.83 20.93 -1.90
CA SER A 90 -1.21 19.61 -1.83
C SER A 90 -2.23 18.47 -2.06
N MET A 91 -3.47 18.65 -1.60
CA MET A 91 -4.56 17.69 -1.83
C MET A 91 -5.07 17.72 -3.27
N MET A 92 -5.13 18.90 -3.90
CA MET A 92 -5.54 19.03 -5.30
C MET A 92 -4.52 18.41 -6.25
N ILE A 93 -3.22 18.61 -5.99
CA ILE A 93 -2.14 18.09 -6.83
C ILE A 93 -1.93 16.58 -6.59
N GLY A 94 -2.08 16.11 -5.34
CA GLY A 94 -1.93 14.70 -4.97
C GLY A 94 -3.05 13.75 -5.45
N GLY A 95 -4.19 14.29 -5.90
CA GLY A 95 -5.34 13.50 -6.36
C GLY A 95 -5.20 12.88 -7.75
N GLY A 96 -4.23 13.32 -8.58
CA GLY A 96 -4.14 12.97 -10.01
C GLY A 96 -3.39 11.68 -10.37
N GLY A 97 -2.89 10.91 -9.39
CA GLY A 97 -1.99 9.77 -9.64
C GLY A 97 -2.55 8.37 -9.35
N HIS A 98 -3.85 8.22 -9.06
CA HIS A 98 -4.40 6.95 -8.59
C HIS A 98 -4.88 5.99 -9.69
N ASN A 99 -4.64 6.29 -10.96
CA ASN A 99 -4.83 5.36 -12.08
C ASN A 99 -3.53 4.60 -12.40
N GLY A 100 -3.14 3.70 -11.49
CA GLY A 100 -2.12 2.67 -11.73
C GLY A 100 -2.77 1.31 -11.64
N GLY A 101 -3.29 0.84 -12.78
CA GLY A 101 -4.23 -0.26 -12.90
C GLY A 101 -3.76 -1.58 -12.28
N PHE A 102 -4.64 -2.17 -11.48
CA PHE A 102 -4.76 -3.62 -11.48
C PHE A 102 -5.48 -4.00 -12.78
N ALA A 103 -4.71 -4.12 -13.87
CA ALA A 103 -5.10 -5.10 -14.87
C ALA A 103 -5.15 -6.43 -14.12
N ALA A 104 -6.36 -6.91 -13.88
CA ALA A 104 -6.60 -8.29 -13.55
C ALA A 104 -5.98 -9.09 -14.71
N ASP A 105 -4.79 -9.64 -14.48
CA ASP A 105 -4.31 -10.75 -15.30
C ASP A 105 -5.16 -11.95 -14.91
N ASP A 106 -6.32 -12.01 -15.55
CA ASP A 106 -7.18 -13.17 -15.69
C ASP A 106 -6.43 -14.17 -16.59
N GLY A 107 -5.34 -14.71 -16.05
CA GLY A 107 -4.50 -15.71 -16.69
C GLY A 107 -5.09 -17.10 -16.52
N GLY A 108 -6.31 -17.28 -17.03
CA GLY A 108 -6.81 -18.61 -17.36
C GLY A 108 -5.88 -19.26 -18.37
N ASN A 109 -5.33 -20.42 -18.03
CA ASN A 109 -5.10 -21.43 -19.04
C ASN A 109 -5.23 -22.83 -18.43
N GLY A 110 -6.43 -23.40 -18.62
CA GLY A 110 -6.56 -24.83 -18.78
C GLY A 110 -6.22 -25.18 -20.22
N ALA A 111 -5.21 -26.04 -20.39
CA ALA A 111 -5.07 -27.05 -21.44
C ALA A 111 -3.89 -27.95 -21.05
#